data_AF-A0A3D8R821-F1
#
_entry.id   AF-A0A3D8R821-F1
#
_cell.length_a   1.000
_cell.length_b   1.000
_cell.length_c   1.000
_cell.angle_alpha   90.00
_cell.angle_beta   90.00
_cell.angle_gamma   90.00
#
_symmetry.space_group_name_H-M   'P 1'
#
loop_
_entity.id
_entity.type
_entity.pdbx_description
1 polymer ?
#
loop_
_entity_poly.entity_id
_entity_poly.type
_entity_poly.pdbx_seq_one_letter_code
_entity_poly.pdbx_strand_id
1 'polypeptide(L)'
;MPRKKLIAASNRKKERDVVATAASDSKARASPLSTLTFAPTTEAKNTQNKPALLNLPAEVLDRILKYAVAFDGPIKPHQVCPKSNKFTWNDAQKHLCGELSAALPPLVAVQLSSVCKDLYLLVSTGHMFYEVNEFSFGQSGDLVKYLMAITPDRMKAIRSLHCVWYQQGCKDVFTSLAACSGLRKLDLVIQNGGGYGIIEQDLSKRAGFHDLVLAVRGLKTLTLTAAETFMYTSQGFIQTPERKIDTLHPSLLEAIAKPRTSIWIPTGKLQSARQVANLDVHGEGRITGDRKPDTVSSRTRQQNYRTIDNNGVLRPATLAKYSVSGMLAWDVIRILDSRSSISMEGMPSIEFLVECYTAANLYSRFEDNREVFWEDVTMLDPVRTSLMIVEFFKEHRKAEGKEIVHSIWKNAYDEDGVSFKSKHWAPVTLSRLIEQEDLRVQKEAHRAAARAAHKAAKDRLKKEKSKESHRKKAGRSMGQTEN
;
A
#
# COMPACT_ATOMS: atom_id res chain seq x y z
N MET A 1 19.81 -7.98 29.11
CA MET A 1 20.11 -8.83 27.94
C MET A 1 21.60 -8.75 27.59
N PRO A 2 22.25 -9.88 27.31
CA PRO A 2 23.65 -9.89 26.91
C PRO A 2 23.80 -9.35 25.48
N ARG A 3 24.52 -8.23 25.33
CA ARG A 3 24.94 -7.70 24.04
C ARG A 3 26.37 -8.16 23.77
N LYS A 4 26.60 -8.85 22.64
CA LYS A 4 27.97 -9.15 22.19
C LYS A 4 28.40 -8.09 21.19
N LYS A 5 29.34 -7.26 21.62
CA LYS A 5 29.94 -6.21 20.80
C LYS A 5 31.20 -6.74 20.16
N LEU A 6 31.20 -6.84 18.84
CA LEU A 6 32.38 -7.17 18.05
C LEU A 6 33.04 -5.87 17.61
N ILE A 7 34.29 -5.71 18.05
CA ILE A 7 35.13 -4.59 17.67
C ILE A 7 36.25 -5.17 16.82
N ALA A 8 36.45 -4.60 15.63
CA ALA A 8 37.61 -4.95 14.82
C ALA A 8 38.87 -4.64 15.64
N ALA A 9 39.71 -5.64 15.90
CA ALA A 9 41.03 -5.40 16.47
C ALA A 9 41.78 -4.48 15.51
N SER A 10 42.05 -3.25 15.93
CA SER A 10 42.84 -2.32 15.12
C SER A 10 44.26 -2.86 15.07
N ASN A 11 44.59 -3.59 14.01
CA ASN A 11 45.96 -3.97 13.69
C ASN A 11 46.75 -2.72 13.26
N ARG A 12 46.94 -1.77 14.18
CA ARG A 12 47.99 -0.74 14.08
C ARG A 12 49.31 -1.38 14.49
N LYS A 13 49.87 -2.22 13.62
CA LYS A 13 51.27 -2.67 13.78
C LYS A 13 51.96 -2.68 12.40
N LYS A 14 52.89 -1.73 12.26
CA LYS A 14 53.89 -1.55 11.18
C LYS A 14 53.36 -1.18 9.79
N GLU A 15 53.12 0.12 9.60
CA GLU A 15 53.50 0.80 8.34
C GLU A 15 54.72 1.68 8.67
N ARG A 16 55.91 1.10 8.54
CA ARG A 16 57.17 1.81 8.32
C ARG A 16 57.93 1.05 7.24
N ASP A 17 58.40 1.82 6.27
CA ASP A 17 59.40 1.50 5.24
C ASP A 17 59.00 0.53 4.12
N VAL A 18 58.44 1.09 3.03
CA VAL A 18 58.82 0.69 1.66
C VAL A 18 58.89 1.94 0.78
N VAL A 19 60.11 2.38 0.50
CA VAL A 19 60.48 3.28 -0.61
C VAL A 19 61.08 2.41 -1.72
N ALA A 20 60.84 2.83 -2.98
CA ALA A 20 61.35 2.29 -4.25
C ALA A 20 60.72 0.94 -4.68
N THR A 21 60.33 0.68 -5.93
CA THR A 21 60.61 1.27 -7.26
C THR A 21 59.61 0.66 -8.23
N ALA A 22 59.01 1.42 -9.15
CA ALA A 22 58.55 0.92 -10.45
C ALA A 22 58.20 2.11 -11.37
N ALA A 23 59.14 2.42 -12.26
CA ALA A 23 58.86 3.16 -13.48
C ALA A 23 58.32 2.18 -14.52
N SER A 24 57.20 2.49 -15.16
CA SER A 24 56.97 2.12 -16.56
C SER A 24 55.82 2.94 -17.16
N ASP A 25 56.20 3.74 -18.15
CA ASP A 25 55.45 4.09 -19.36
C ASP A 25 53.94 3.80 -19.43
N SER A 26 53.17 4.87 -19.60
CA SER A 26 52.08 4.83 -20.59
C SER A 26 51.82 6.21 -21.19
N LYS A 27 52.14 6.27 -22.48
CA LYS A 27 51.85 7.27 -23.49
C LYS A 27 50.50 7.97 -23.34
N ALA A 28 50.59 9.28 -23.48
CA ALA A 28 49.50 10.21 -23.73
C ALA A 28 48.61 9.81 -24.92
N ARG A 29 47.30 10.00 -24.76
CA ARG A 29 46.39 10.27 -25.87
C ARG A 29 45.36 11.30 -25.42
N ALA A 30 45.74 12.57 -25.55
CA ALA A 30 44.81 13.68 -25.46
C ALA A 30 43.92 13.69 -26.71
N SER A 31 42.62 13.90 -26.51
CA SER A 31 41.71 14.38 -27.55
C SER A 31 41.12 15.70 -27.07
N PRO A 32 41.00 16.72 -27.93
CA PRO A 32 40.72 18.09 -27.52
C PRO A 32 39.24 18.31 -27.24
N LEU A 33 38.94 18.90 -26.07
CA LEU A 33 37.65 19.51 -25.78
C LEU A 33 37.63 20.91 -26.41
N SER A 34 36.60 21.17 -27.22
CA SER A 34 36.29 22.47 -27.80
C SER A 34 36.09 23.51 -26.70
N THR A 35 36.93 24.54 -26.71
CA THR A 35 36.85 25.69 -25.80
C THR A 35 35.83 26.68 -26.36
N LEU A 36 34.66 26.80 -25.72
CA LEU A 36 33.71 27.88 -25.95
C LEU A 36 34.10 29.06 -25.05
N THR A 37 34.72 30.06 -25.65
CA THR A 37 35.08 31.33 -25.01
C THR A 37 33.84 32.19 -24.83
N PHE A 38 33.30 32.25 -23.61
CA PHE A 38 32.31 33.27 -23.22
C PHE A 38 33.05 34.50 -22.72
N ALA A 39 32.79 35.65 -23.36
CA ALA A 39 33.30 36.95 -22.94
C ALA A 39 32.68 37.36 -21.59
N PRO A 40 33.45 37.96 -20.67
CA PRO A 40 32.93 38.43 -19.40
C PRO A 40 32.20 39.75 -19.60
N THR A 41 30.88 39.73 -19.43
CA THR A 41 30.09 40.96 -19.26
C THR A 41 30.35 41.47 -17.84
N THR A 42 30.84 42.70 -17.74
CA THR A 42 31.11 43.42 -16.50
C THR A 42 29.80 43.77 -15.78
N GLU A 43 29.26 42.82 -15.03
CA GLU A 43 28.20 43.06 -14.05
C GLU A 43 28.80 43.62 -12.76
N ALA A 44 28.29 44.78 -12.36
CA ALA A 44 28.65 45.48 -11.13
C ALA A 44 28.43 44.56 -9.92
N LYS A 45 29.48 44.45 -9.09
CA LYS A 45 29.52 43.71 -7.83
C LYS A 45 28.48 44.25 -6.84
N ASN A 46 27.26 43.75 -6.94
CA ASN A 46 26.36 43.73 -5.80
C ASN A 46 26.85 42.62 -4.88
N THR A 47 27.79 42.94 -3.98
CA THR A 47 28.19 42.07 -2.88
C THR A 47 26.99 41.88 -1.95
N GLN A 48 26.05 41.05 -2.38
CA GLN A 48 25.01 40.51 -1.52
C GLN A 48 25.72 39.89 -0.32
N ASN A 49 25.46 40.47 0.85
CA ASN A 49 25.97 40.03 2.14
C ASN A 49 25.68 38.53 2.30
N LYS A 50 26.68 37.69 2.01
CA LYS A 50 26.60 36.27 2.36
C LYS A 50 26.35 36.18 3.86
N PRO A 51 25.44 35.30 4.32
CA PRO A 51 25.20 35.08 5.74
C PRO A 51 26.53 34.91 6.48
N ALA A 52 26.71 35.58 7.63
CA ALA A 52 27.95 35.53 8.39
C ALA A 52 28.43 34.09 8.69
N LEU A 53 27.48 33.17 8.84
CA LEU A 53 27.74 31.74 9.03
C LEU A 53 28.54 31.11 7.88
N LEU A 54 28.28 31.50 6.63
CA LEU A 54 28.96 30.95 5.45
C LEU A 54 30.37 31.53 5.24
N ASN A 55 30.74 32.57 5.99
CA ASN A 55 32.09 33.14 5.96
C ASN A 55 33.04 32.47 6.97
N LEU A 56 32.55 31.50 7.77
CA LEU A 56 33.38 30.73 8.67
C LEU A 56 34.34 29.81 7.90
N PRO A 57 35.51 29.46 8.48
CA PRO A 57 36.37 28.43 7.92
C PRO A 57 35.60 27.13 7.69
N ALA A 58 35.84 26.47 6.55
CA ALA A 58 35.07 25.30 6.11
C ALA A 58 34.99 24.19 7.17
N GLU A 59 36.07 23.96 7.92
CA GLU A 59 36.13 22.95 8.99
C GLU A 59 35.22 23.29 10.18
N VAL A 60 35.14 24.57 10.55
CA VAL A 60 34.29 25.05 11.65
C VAL A 60 32.83 24.96 11.21
N LEU A 61 32.54 25.40 9.99
CA LEU A 61 31.20 25.30 9.40
C LEU A 61 30.73 23.84 9.30
N ASP A 62 31.56 22.92 8.79
CA ASP A 62 31.25 21.48 8.71
C ASP A 62 30.93 20.90 10.09
N ARG A 63 31.72 21.23 11.13
CA ARG A 63 31.44 20.80 12.50
C ARG A 63 30.11 21.33 13.01
N ILE A 64 29.85 22.63 12.87
CA ILE A 64 28.58 23.24 13.30
C ILE A 64 27.39 22.56 12.61
N LEU A 65 27.47 22.37 11.29
CA LEU A 65 26.40 21.73 10.53
C LEU A 65 26.21 20.27 10.92
N LYS A 66 27.28 19.51 11.16
CA LYS A 66 27.19 18.12 11.66
C LYS A 66 26.50 18.04 13.01
N TYR A 67 26.83 18.95 13.94
CA TYR A 67 26.13 19.04 15.23
C TYR A 67 24.67 19.43 15.06
N ALA A 68 24.36 20.40 14.20
CA ALA A 68 22.98 20.85 13.97
C ALA A 68 22.11 19.77 13.32
N VAL A 69 22.68 18.98 12.41
CA VAL A 69 21.98 17.94 11.64
C VAL A 69 21.86 16.62 12.42
N ALA A 70 22.61 16.46 13.51
CA ALA A 70 22.50 15.30 14.39
C ALA A 70 21.15 15.31 15.10
N PHE A 71 20.43 14.20 14.98
CA PHE A 71 19.18 13.94 15.66
C PHE A 71 19.46 13.18 16.96
N ASP A 72 18.76 13.55 18.04
CA ASP A 72 18.90 12.88 19.32
C ASP A 72 18.17 11.53 19.31
N GLY A 73 18.94 10.48 18.99
CA GLY A 73 18.46 9.10 18.90
C GLY A 73 18.43 8.55 17.47
N PRO A 74 17.92 7.32 17.30
CA PRO A 74 17.87 6.70 15.99
C PRO A 74 16.72 7.26 15.14
N ILE A 75 17.02 7.57 13.88
CA ILE A 75 16.04 7.84 12.83
C ILE A 75 15.34 6.52 12.51
N LYS A 76 14.00 6.51 12.50
CA LYS A 76 13.18 5.32 12.21
C LYS A 76 12.33 5.58 10.97
N PRO A 77 12.85 5.29 9.76
CA PRO A 77 12.12 5.56 8.55
C PRO A 77 10.88 4.67 8.44
N HIS A 78 9.69 5.27 8.28
CA HIS A 78 8.46 4.55 7.94
C HIS A 78 7.89 5.05 6.63
N GLN A 79 7.61 4.11 5.72
CA GLN A 79 7.01 4.42 4.44
C GLN A 79 5.64 5.09 4.67
N VAL A 80 5.42 6.26 4.06
CA VAL A 80 4.20 7.06 4.27
C VAL A 80 2.95 6.28 3.86
N CYS A 81 3.02 5.55 2.75
CA CYS A 81 2.00 4.60 2.33
C CYS A 81 2.65 3.46 1.51
N PRO A 82 1.98 2.31 1.32
CA PRO A 82 2.51 1.22 0.53
C PRO A 82 3.00 1.68 -0.85
N LYS A 83 4.15 1.16 -1.29
CA LYS A 83 4.82 1.49 -2.58
C LYS A 83 5.37 2.92 -2.73
N SER A 84 5.19 3.78 -1.73
CA SER A 84 5.73 5.15 -1.71
C SER A 84 7.24 5.18 -1.57
N ASN A 85 7.91 6.09 -2.27
CA ASN A 85 9.32 6.40 -2.02
C ASN A 85 9.52 7.49 -0.94
N LYS A 86 8.47 7.88 -0.23
CA LYS A 86 8.51 8.87 0.85
C LYS A 86 8.41 8.20 2.21
N PHE A 87 9.16 8.75 3.14
CA PHE A 87 9.30 8.20 4.48
C PHE A 87 9.15 9.30 5.52
N THR A 88 8.45 8.98 6.60
CA THR A 88 8.53 9.70 7.86
C THR A 88 9.79 9.28 8.60
N TRP A 89 10.25 10.04 9.59
CA TRP A 89 11.53 9.80 10.25
C TRP A 89 11.41 9.30 11.69
N ASN A 90 10.20 9.27 12.28
CA ASN A 90 9.94 8.69 13.60
C ASN A 90 8.61 7.92 13.68
N ASP A 91 8.44 7.17 14.77
CA ASP A 91 7.23 6.39 15.07
C ASP A 91 6.00 7.27 15.36
N ALA A 92 6.18 8.45 15.95
CA ALA A 92 5.08 9.37 16.27
C ALA A 92 4.37 9.89 15.01
N GLN A 93 5.10 10.10 13.92
CA GLN A 93 4.55 10.52 12.63
C GLN A 93 3.75 9.41 11.95
N LYS A 94 4.02 8.14 12.25
CA LYS A 94 3.36 6.99 11.61
C LYS A 94 1.85 6.99 11.81
N HIS A 95 1.39 7.49 12.96
CA HIS A 95 -0.02 7.50 13.33
C HIS A 95 -0.72 8.83 13.02
N LEU A 96 0.02 9.85 12.58
CA LEU A 96 -0.51 11.17 12.27
C LEU A 96 -0.76 11.24 10.76
N CYS A 97 -2.01 11.03 10.35
CA CYS A 97 -2.44 11.28 8.98
C CYS A 97 -2.71 12.77 8.74
N GLY A 98 -2.29 13.29 7.58
CA GLY A 98 -2.65 14.64 7.12
C GLY A 98 -2.03 15.78 7.92
N GLU A 99 -2.83 16.79 8.26
CA GLU A 99 -2.40 18.05 8.89
C GLU A 99 -1.72 17.86 10.24
N LEU A 100 -2.07 16.82 10.99
CA LEU A 100 -1.43 16.49 12.27
C LEU A 100 0.06 16.14 12.11
N SER A 101 0.48 15.66 10.93
CA SER A 101 1.89 15.41 10.63
C SER A 101 2.72 16.72 10.57
N ALA A 102 2.08 17.84 10.18
CA ALA A 102 2.72 19.15 10.09
C ALA A 102 2.98 19.79 11.47
N ALA A 103 2.36 19.26 12.53
CA ALA A 103 2.59 19.75 13.89
C ALA A 103 3.97 19.37 14.46
N LEU A 104 4.63 18.34 13.90
CA LEU A 104 5.98 17.97 14.30
C LEU A 104 7.01 18.81 13.54
N PRO A 105 8.00 19.39 14.24
CA PRO A 105 9.01 20.19 13.58
C PRO A 105 9.79 19.33 12.58
N PRO A 106 10.05 19.83 11.36
CA PRO A 106 10.87 19.11 10.39
C PRO A 106 12.30 18.95 10.93
N LEU A 107 13.00 17.90 10.47
CA LEU A 107 14.41 17.69 10.81
C LEU A 107 15.23 18.93 10.47
N VAL A 108 16.19 19.28 11.33
CA VAL A 108 17.07 20.45 11.14
C VAL A 108 17.76 20.42 9.78
N ALA A 109 18.12 19.22 9.28
CA ALA A 109 18.66 19.05 7.93
C ALA A 109 17.75 19.61 6.82
N VAL A 110 16.43 19.40 6.95
CA VAL A 110 15.42 19.89 6.00
C VAL A 110 15.27 21.40 6.12
N GLN A 111 15.25 21.92 7.36
CA GLN A 111 15.19 23.37 7.62
C GLN A 111 16.42 24.09 7.07
N LEU A 112 17.63 23.60 7.33
CA LEU A 112 18.87 24.20 6.81
C LEU A 112 18.93 24.18 5.28
N SER A 113 18.40 23.12 4.68
CA SER A 113 18.33 22.97 3.23
C SER A 113 17.35 23.95 2.57
N SER A 114 16.42 24.56 3.31
CA SER A 114 15.51 25.58 2.78
C SER A 114 15.99 27.02 2.99
N VAL A 115 17.06 27.25 3.76
CA VAL A 115 17.58 28.61 4.05
C VAL A 115 18.21 29.25 2.82
N CYS A 116 19.21 28.59 2.21
CA CYS A 116 19.89 29.09 1.01
C CYS A 116 20.53 27.95 0.21
N LYS A 117 20.90 28.23 -1.05
CA LYS A 117 21.50 27.26 -1.97
C LYS A 117 22.81 26.65 -1.45
N ASP A 118 23.67 27.44 -0.80
CA ASP A 118 24.96 26.96 -0.30
C ASP A 118 24.77 25.96 0.85
N LEU A 119 23.87 26.25 1.79
CA LEU A 119 23.51 25.32 2.87
C LEU A 119 22.82 24.06 2.33
N TYR A 120 21.96 24.20 1.31
CA TYR A 120 21.39 23.05 0.61
C TYR A 120 22.48 22.14 0.04
N LEU A 121 23.46 22.70 -0.67
CA LEU A 121 24.56 21.91 -1.22
C LEU A 121 25.38 21.23 -0.10
N LEU A 122 25.77 21.98 0.93
CA LEU A 122 26.56 21.42 2.03
C LEU A 122 25.82 20.29 2.77
N VAL A 123 24.56 20.51 3.14
CA VAL A 123 23.80 19.56 3.97
C VAL A 123 23.22 18.41 3.15
N SER A 124 22.49 18.72 2.06
CA SER A 124 21.79 17.71 1.26
C SER A 124 22.72 16.99 0.29
N THR A 125 23.57 17.70 -0.45
CA THR A 125 24.49 17.06 -1.42
C THR A 125 25.77 16.54 -0.77
N GLY A 126 26.23 17.14 0.33
CA GLY A 126 27.26 16.55 1.19
C GLY A 126 26.78 15.36 2.03
N HIS A 127 25.48 15.06 1.99
CA HIS A 127 24.85 13.93 2.66
C HIS A 127 25.12 13.85 4.18
N MET A 128 25.40 14.99 4.84
CA MET A 128 25.78 15.04 6.27
C MET A 128 24.76 14.34 7.16
N PHE A 129 23.47 14.47 6.85
CA PHE A 129 22.39 13.79 7.57
C PHE A 129 22.59 12.27 7.66
N TYR A 130 23.03 11.64 6.56
CA TYR A 130 23.25 10.20 6.53
C TYR A 130 24.56 9.81 7.22
N GLU A 131 25.53 10.73 7.29
CA GLU A 131 26.83 10.44 7.89
C GLU A 131 26.81 10.41 9.41
N VAL A 132 26.06 11.33 10.03
CA VAL A 132 26.08 11.57 11.48
C VAL A 132 24.99 10.82 12.23
N ASN A 133 23.89 10.47 11.57
CA ASN A 133 22.74 9.86 12.22
C ASN A 133 22.76 8.33 12.15
N GLU A 134 22.15 7.71 13.16
CA GLU A 134 21.87 6.27 13.19
C GLU A 134 20.48 6.00 12.63
N PHE A 135 20.36 5.00 11.76
CA PHE A 135 19.07 4.59 11.19
C PHE A 135 18.67 3.23 11.78
N SER A 136 17.43 3.13 12.27
CA SER A 136 16.91 1.93 12.93
C SER A 136 15.66 1.42 12.24
N PHE A 137 15.64 0.12 11.95
CA PHE A 137 14.55 -0.55 11.26
C PHE A 137 14.02 -1.69 12.12
N GLY A 138 12.74 -1.60 12.49
CA GLY A 138 12.05 -2.66 13.24
C GLY A 138 11.81 -3.92 12.41
N GLN A 139 11.79 -3.80 11.08
CA GLN A 139 11.60 -4.91 10.15
C GLN A 139 12.63 -4.89 9.02
N SER A 140 13.06 -6.07 8.59
CA SER A 140 13.96 -6.26 7.46
C SER A 140 13.41 -5.65 6.16
N GLY A 141 12.11 -5.82 5.92
CA GLY A 141 11.45 -5.28 4.73
C GLY A 141 11.51 -3.76 4.64
N ASP A 142 11.37 -3.06 5.76
CA ASP A 142 11.40 -1.59 5.80
C ASP A 142 12.80 -1.04 5.50
N LEU A 143 13.86 -1.74 5.94
CA LEU A 143 15.23 -1.42 5.55
C LEU A 143 15.42 -1.51 4.03
N VAL A 144 14.97 -2.60 3.41
CA VAL A 144 15.09 -2.79 1.96
C VAL A 144 14.32 -1.71 1.21
N LYS A 145 13.07 -1.43 1.62
CA LYS A 145 12.24 -0.36 1.04
C LYS A 145 12.95 0.99 1.11
N TYR A 146 13.46 1.36 2.28
CA TYR A 146 14.11 2.66 2.49
C TYR A 146 15.39 2.79 1.67
N LEU A 147 16.28 1.79 1.74
CA LEU A 147 17.54 1.83 1.00
C LEU A 147 17.32 1.85 -0.52
N MET A 148 16.31 1.15 -1.04
CA MET A 148 15.96 1.20 -2.46
C MET A 148 15.23 2.48 -2.88
N ALA A 149 14.73 3.27 -1.93
CA ALA A 149 14.08 4.54 -2.19
C ALA A 149 15.06 5.72 -2.26
N ILE A 150 16.21 5.64 -1.58
CA ILE A 150 17.22 6.71 -1.59
C ILE A 150 18.24 6.54 -2.71
N THR A 151 19.02 7.60 -3.00
CA THR A 151 20.05 7.55 -4.04
C THR A 151 21.24 6.68 -3.63
N PRO A 152 22.00 6.13 -4.60
CA PRO A 152 23.22 5.37 -4.30
C PRO A 152 24.22 6.14 -3.43
N ASP A 153 24.41 7.44 -3.66
CA ASP A 153 25.39 8.21 -2.88
C ASP A 153 24.95 8.45 -1.44
N ARG A 154 23.64 8.61 -1.20
CA ARG A 154 23.09 8.63 0.16
C ARG A 154 23.23 7.28 0.86
N MET A 155 23.01 6.16 0.16
CA MET A 155 23.31 4.83 0.70
C MET A 155 24.78 4.69 1.10
N LYS A 156 25.71 5.18 0.27
CA LYS A 156 27.16 5.19 0.56
C LYS A 156 27.53 6.14 1.71
N ALA A 157 26.70 7.13 2.03
CA ALA A 157 26.94 8.05 3.13
C ALA A 157 26.54 7.46 4.49
N ILE A 158 25.60 6.52 4.54
CA ILE A 158 25.14 5.88 5.79
C ILE A 158 26.31 5.23 6.54
N ARG A 159 26.51 5.62 7.82
CA ARG A 159 27.60 5.09 8.67
C ARG A 159 27.11 4.14 9.76
N SER A 160 25.88 4.29 10.25
CA SER A 160 25.35 3.50 11.38
C SER A 160 23.95 2.98 11.08
N LEU A 161 23.75 1.66 11.19
CA LEU A 161 22.47 0.99 11.01
C LEU A 161 22.15 0.08 12.19
N HIS A 162 20.89 0.06 12.57
CA HIS A 162 20.28 -0.95 13.45
C HIS A 162 19.16 -1.64 12.69
N CYS A 163 19.16 -2.97 12.62
CA CYS A 163 18.10 -3.70 11.94
C CYS A 163 17.82 -5.08 12.52
N VAL A 164 16.63 -5.60 12.22
CA VAL A 164 16.20 -6.93 12.62
C VAL A 164 16.34 -7.92 11.46
N TRP A 165 16.94 -9.08 11.73
CA TRP A 165 17.02 -10.20 10.79
C TRP A 165 16.15 -11.36 11.25
N TYR A 166 15.10 -11.63 10.48
CA TYR A 166 14.22 -12.78 10.65
C TYR A 166 14.74 -14.01 9.91
N GLN A 167 14.53 -15.21 10.46
CA GLN A 167 14.90 -16.48 9.80
C GLN A 167 14.29 -16.63 8.40
N GLN A 168 13.02 -16.23 8.23
CA GLN A 168 12.33 -16.21 6.94
C GLN A 168 12.38 -14.82 6.28
N GLY A 169 13.25 -13.94 6.78
CA GLY A 169 13.37 -12.57 6.32
C GLY A 169 13.86 -12.48 4.88
N CYS A 170 13.59 -11.34 4.25
CA CYS A 170 14.08 -11.00 2.93
C CYS A 170 15.62 -11.09 2.88
N LYS A 171 16.14 -12.04 2.09
CA LYS A 171 17.59 -12.20 1.83
C LYS A 171 18.23 -10.94 1.26
N ASP A 172 17.45 -10.11 0.57
CA ASP A 172 17.88 -8.88 -0.07
C ASP A 172 18.25 -7.76 0.92
N VAL A 173 17.95 -7.93 2.22
CA VAL A 173 18.46 -7.08 3.30
C VAL A 173 19.97 -6.97 3.25
N PHE A 174 20.66 -8.09 3.14
CA PHE A 174 22.12 -8.10 3.17
C PHE A 174 22.74 -7.60 1.87
N THR A 175 22.05 -7.81 0.74
CA THR A 175 22.41 -7.15 -0.53
C THR A 175 22.32 -5.63 -0.36
N SER A 176 21.26 -5.13 0.28
CA SER A 176 21.08 -3.69 0.52
C SER A 176 22.11 -3.14 1.53
N LEU A 177 22.45 -3.90 2.57
CA LEU A 177 23.51 -3.54 3.53
C LEU A 177 24.91 -3.53 2.87
N ALA A 178 25.19 -4.46 1.97
CA ALA A 178 26.44 -4.46 1.20
C ALA A 178 26.53 -3.25 0.28
N ALA A 179 25.39 -2.75 -0.26
CA ALA A 179 25.35 -1.55 -1.10
C ALA A 179 25.69 -0.27 -0.33
N CYS A 180 25.53 -0.28 1.00
CA CYS A 180 25.97 0.79 1.88
C CYS A 180 27.49 0.71 2.09
N SER A 181 28.30 1.03 1.06
CA SER A 181 29.76 0.91 1.12
C SER A 181 30.39 1.77 2.23
N GLY A 182 29.66 2.76 2.72
CA GLY A 182 30.04 3.61 3.82
C GLY A 182 29.81 3.12 5.24
N LEU A 183 29.12 2.00 5.40
CA LEU A 183 28.67 1.52 6.70
C LEU A 183 29.89 1.22 7.60
N ARG A 184 29.83 1.68 8.86
CA ARG A 184 30.90 1.51 9.85
C ARG A 184 30.40 0.78 11.10
N LYS A 185 29.15 1.00 11.48
CA LYS A 185 28.49 0.37 12.62
C LYS A 185 27.23 -0.35 12.15
N LEU A 186 27.09 -1.62 12.53
CA LEU A 186 25.88 -2.40 12.32
C LEU A 186 25.45 -3.04 13.65
N ASP A 187 24.24 -2.74 14.11
CA ASP A 187 23.61 -3.41 15.23
C ASP A 187 22.53 -4.34 14.68
N LEU A 188 22.79 -5.65 14.66
CA LEU A 188 21.94 -6.66 14.07
C LEU A 188 21.21 -7.46 15.16
N VAL A 189 19.88 -7.38 15.16
CA VAL A 189 19.03 -8.15 16.05
C VAL A 189 18.54 -9.40 15.32
N ILE A 190 18.97 -10.57 15.77
CA ILE A 190 18.56 -11.86 15.20
C ILE A 190 17.26 -12.28 15.88
N GLN A 191 16.17 -12.32 15.10
CA GLN A 191 14.86 -12.79 15.53
C GLN A 191 14.53 -14.11 14.83
N ASN A 192 14.00 -15.07 15.58
CA ASN A 192 13.36 -16.23 14.98
C ASN A 192 11.95 -15.80 14.58
N GLY A 193 11.57 -16.01 13.32
CA GLY A 193 10.21 -15.69 12.88
C GLY A 193 9.22 -16.54 13.68
N GLY A 194 8.11 -15.95 14.13
CA GLY A 194 7.08 -16.64 14.93
C GLY A 194 6.26 -17.69 14.17
N GLY A 195 6.78 -18.22 13.06
CA GLY A 195 6.12 -19.25 12.27
C GLY A 195 6.42 -20.66 12.80
N TYR A 196 5.46 -21.57 12.68
CA TYR A 196 5.54 -22.99 13.04
C TYR A 196 6.55 -23.83 12.20
N GLY A 197 7.53 -23.20 11.56
CA GLY A 197 8.52 -23.90 10.73
C GLY A 197 9.66 -24.50 11.54
N ILE A 198 10.32 -25.53 10.99
CA ILE A 198 11.58 -26.05 11.54
C ILE A 198 12.57 -24.88 11.61
N ILE A 199 13.00 -24.56 12.83
CA ILE A 199 13.99 -23.51 13.07
C ILE A 199 15.34 -24.06 12.59
N GLU A 200 15.85 -23.54 11.47
CA GLU A 200 17.20 -23.80 11.01
C GLU A 200 18.15 -23.32 12.12
N GLN A 201 18.76 -24.31 12.80
CA GLN A 201 19.60 -24.07 13.96
C GLN A 201 20.94 -23.51 13.55
N ASP A 202 21.41 -23.89 12.36
CA ASP A 202 22.65 -23.40 11.79
C ASP A 202 22.40 -22.10 11.03
N LEU A 203 22.79 -20.98 11.65
CA LEU A 203 22.65 -19.66 11.05
C LEU A 203 23.43 -19.54 9.73
N SER A 204 24.47 -20.35 9.51
CA SER A 204 25.23 -20.35 8.26
C SER A 204 24.45 -20.90 7.06
N LYS A 205 23.44 -21.75 7.33
CA LYS A 205 22.53 -22.31 6.33
C LYS A 205 21.34 -21.39 6.04
N ARG A 206 21.15 -20.32 6.82
CA ARG A 206 20.05 -19.37 6.57
C ARG A 206 20.25 -18.63 5.27
N ALA A 207 19.14 -18.40 4.57
CA ALA A 207 19.13 -17.59 3.36
C ALA A 207 19.72 -16.20 3.64
N GLY A 208 20.66 -15.79 2.79
CA GLY A 208 21.34 -14.49 2.90
C GLY A 208 22.55 -14.47 3.83
N PHE A 209 22.91 -15.56 4.53
CA PHE A 209 24.10 -15.57 5.39
C PHE A 209 25.39 -15.21 4.64
N HIS A 210 25.58 -15.75 3.43
CA HIS A 210 26.74 -15.40 2.60
C HIS A 210 26.77 -13.90 2.27
N ASP A 211 25.61 -13.30 2.00
CA ASP A 211 25.49 -11.86 1.75
C ASP A 211 25.75 -11.04 3.03
N LEU A 212 25.38 -11.55 4.21
CA LEU A 212 25.74 -10.93 5.50
C LEU A 212 27.26 -10.91 5.69
N VAL A 213 27.95 -12.02 5.42
CA VAL A 213 29.42 -12.11 5.48
C VAL A 213 30.07 -11.06 4.58
N LEU A 214 29.51 -10.79 3.40
CA LEU A 214 29.97 -9.72 2.53
C LEU A 214 29.65 -8.33 3.12
N ALA A 215 28.44 -8.12 3.61
CA ALA A 215 27.96 -6.84 4.12
C ALA A 215 28.69 -6.36 5.38
N VAL A 216 29.25 -7.27 6.19
CA VAL A 216 29.99 -6.92 7.42
C VAL A 216 31.47 -6.60 7.19
N ARG A 217 31.99 -6.75 5.97
CA ARG A 217 33.39 -6.45 5.69
C ARG A 217 33.74 -5.00 6.00
N GLY A 218 34.89 -4.80 6.65
CA GLY A 218 35.46 -3.51 7.05
C GLY A 218 34.59 -2.67 7.97
N LEU A 219 33.60 -3.26 8.64
CA LEU A 219 32.89 -2.57 9.72
C LEU A 219 33.85 -2.27 10.87
N LYS A 220 33.67 -1.13 11.53
CA LYS A 220 34.38 -0.82 12.78
C LYS A 220 33.74 -1.52 13.97
N THR A 221 32.42 -1.68 13.92
CA THR A 221 31.64 -2.26 15.02
C THR A 221 30.49 -3.08 14.45
N LEU A 222 30.36 -4.32 14.92
CA LEU A 222 29.19 -5.17 14.70
C LEU A 222 28.65 -5.58 16.07
N THR A 223 27.40 -5.25 16.37
CA THR A 223 26.73 -5.76 17.57
C THR A 223 25.73 -6.83 17.15
N LEU A 224 25.84 -8.02 17.73
CA LEU A 224 24.87 -9.09 17.52
C LEU A 224 24.02 -9.25 18.78
N THR A 225 22.71 -9.13 18.63
CA THR A 225 21.76 -9.34 19.73
C THR A 225 20.77 -10.41 19.31
N ALA A 226 20.62 -11.49 20.08
CA ALA A 226 19.51 -12.41 19.87
C ALA A 226 18.29 -11.87 20.61
N ALA A 227 17.15 -11.78 19.93
CA ALA A 227 15.91 -11.45 20.61
C ALA A 227 15.43 -12.63 21.46
N GLU A 228 14.89 -12.33 22.64
CA GLU A 228 14.19 -13.28 23.51
C GLU A 228 12.85 -13.67 22.88
N THR A 229 12.88 -14.50 21.84
CA THR A 229 11.67 -15.19 21.37
C THR A 229 11.72 -16.60 21.92
N PHE A 230 10.78 -16.92 22.82
CA PHE A 230 10.64 -18.26 23.39
C PHE A 230 10.44 -19.28 22.27
N MET A 231 11.39 -20.19 22.11
CA MET A 231 11.28 -21.30 21.18
C MET A 231 10.57 -22.46 21.90
N TYR A 232 9.31 -22.71 21.55
CA TYR A 232 8.69 -24.00 21.85
C TYR A 232 9.21 -25.02 20.85
N THR A 233 10.18 -25.84 21.23
CA THR A 233 10.52 -27.03 20.46
C THR A 233 9.55 -28.15 20.83
N SER A 234 9.15 -28.97 19.87
CA SER A 234 8.34 -30.17 20.10
C SER A 234 9.01 -31.18 21.05
N GLN A 235 10.30 -31.01 21.33
CA GLN A 235 11.13 -31.86 22.19
C GLN A 235 11.42 -31.22 23.56
N GLY A 236 10.83 -30.07 23.92
CA GLY A 236 10.98 -29.46 25.25
C GLY A 236 12.38 -28.87 25.56
N PHE A 237 13.36 -28.99 24.68
CA PHE A 237 14.67 -28.38 24.86
C PHE A 237 14.66 -26.92 24.42
N ILE A 238 14.77 -26.01 25.40
CA ILE A 238 15.03 -24.59 25.17
C ILE A 238 16.54 -24.45 24.91
N GLN A 239 16.96 -24.46 23.64
CA GLN A 239 18.30 -23.96 23.33
C GLN A 239 18.32 -22.44 23.53
N THR A 240 19.20 -21.97 24.42
CA THR A 240 19.39 -20.53 24.62
C THR A 240 19.93 -19.89 23.33
N PRO A 241 19.38 -18.75 22.89
CA PRO A 241 19.82 -18.07 21.66
C PRO A 241 21.32 -17.73 21.62
N GLU A 242 21.96 -17.62 22.79
CA GLU A 242 23.37 -17.29 22.99
C GLU A 242 24.32 -18.26 22.28
N ARG A 243 24.08 -19.58 22.39
CA ARG A 243 24.95 -20.61 21.80
C ARG A 243 25.05 -20.49 20.28
N LYS A 244 24.01 -19.98 19.62
CA LYS A 244 23.96 -19.82 18.15
C LYS A 244 24.73 -18.59 17.67
N ILE A 245 24.81 -17.54 18.49
CA ILE A 245 25.64 -16.38 18.14
C ILE A 245 27.12 -16.75 18.18
N ASP A 246 27.52 -17.60 19.13
CA ASP A 246 28.92 -18.01 19.29
C ASP A 246 29.46 -18.80 18.10
N THR A 247 28.64 -19.61 17.43
CA THR A 247 29.08 -20.36 16.24
C THR A 247 29.27 -19.47 15.01
N LEU A 248 28.49 -18.39 14.85
CA LEU A 248 28.66 -17.43 13.76
C LEU A 248 29.87 -16.52 13.93
N HIS A 249 30.21 -16.26 15.19
CA HIS A 249 31.15 -15.25 15.60
C HIS A 249 32.50 -15.33 14.87
N PRO A 250 33.13 -16.50 14.66
CA PRO A 250 34.42 -16.58 13.98
C PRO A 250 34.38 -16.10 12.52
N SER A 251 33.39 -16.56 11.74
CA SER A 251 33.28 -16.21 10.32
C SER A 251 32.96 -14.72 10.12
N LEU A 252 32.13 -14.14 10.99
CA LEU A 252 31.81 -12.72 10.94
C LEU A 252 32.98 -11.85 11.40
N LEU A 253 33.74 -12.28 12.43
CA LEU A 253 34.97 -11.59 12.85
C LEU A 253 36.03 -11.57 11.74
N GLU A 254 36.25 -12.72 11.09
CA GLU A 254 37.18 -12.82 9.97
C GLU A 254 36.74 -11.90 8.83
N ALA A 255 35.44 -11.83 8.55
CA ALA A 255 34.89 -10.95 7.54
C ALA A 255 35.05 -9.46 7.89
N ILE A 256 34.80 -9.06 9.14
CA ILE A 256 34.97 -7.68 9.62
C ILE A 256 36.42 -7.21 9.42
N ALA A 257 37.40 -8.09 9.67
CA ALA A 257 38.82 -7.78 9.49
C ALA A 257 39.21 -7.54 8.02
N LYS A 258 38.44 -8.08 7.06
CA LYS A 258 38.67 -7.85 5.63
C LYS A 258 38.29 -6.41 5.26
N PRO A 259 39.04 -5.76 4.36
CA PRO A 259 38.72 -4.39 3.95
C PRO A 259 37.35 -4.33 3.26
N ARG A 260 36.64 -3.22 3.47
CA ARG A 260 35.44 -2.88 2.70
C ARG A 260 35.89 -2.29 1.37
N THR A 261 36.50 -3.10 0.50
CA THR A 261 36.71 -2.71 -0.90
C THR A 261 35.35 -2.59 -1.59
N SER A 262 35.27 -1.93 -2.74
CA SER A 262 34.02 -1.79 -3.51
C SER A 262 33.41 -3.18 -3.72
N ILE A 263 32.43 -3.53 -2.89
CA ILE A 263 31.77 -4.83 -2.97
C ILE A 263 31.01 -4.77 -4.28
N TRP A 264 31.47 -5.53 -5.26
CA TRP A 264 30.75 -5.67 -6.51
C TRP A 264 29.48 -6.47 -6.21
N ILE A 265 28.33 -5.81 -6.33
CA ILE A 265 27.02 -6.42 -6.12
C ILE A 265 26.46 -6.76 -7.50
N PRO A 266 26.15 -8.04 -7.78
CA PRO A 266 25.53 -8.42 -9.04
C PRO A 266 24.23 -7.64 -9.27
N THR A 267 24.05 -7.10 -10.48
CA THR A 267 22.85 -6.32 -10.86
C THR A 267 21.55 -7.08 -10.58
N GLY A 268 21.53 -8.40 -10.80
CA GLY A 268 20.37 -9.24 -10.52
C GLY A 268 19.97 -9.28 -9.04
N LYS A 269 20.93 -9.22 -8.10
CA LYS A 269 20.63 -9.13 -6.66
C LYS A 269 20.04 -7.77 -6.30
N LEU A 270 20.57 -6.70 -6.88
CA LEU A 270 20.01 -5.35 -6.67
C LEU A 270 18.60 -5.23 -7.27
N GLN A 271 18.35 -5.86 -8.42
CA GLN A 271 17.02 -5.91 -9.03
C GLN A 271 16.04 -6.72 -8.17
N SER A 272 16.47 -7.84 -7.59
CA SER A 272 15.68 -8.59 -6.61
C SER A 272 15.32 -7.72 -5.39
N ALA A 273 16.30 -6.99 -4.82
CA ALA A 273 16.05 -6.04 -3.74
C ALA A 273 15.01 -4.96 -4.12
N ARG A 274 15.10 -4.42 -5.35
CA ARG A 274 14.14 -3.44 -5.88
C ARG A 274 12.73 -4.02 -6.04
N GLN A 275 12.62 -5.29 -6.47
CA GLN A 275 11.33 -5.99 -6.57
C GLN A 275 10.72 -6.20 -5.17
N VAL A 276 11.52 -6.61 -4.19
CA VAL A 276 11.04 -6.78 -2.81
C VAL A 276 10.64 -5.45 -2.17
N ALA A 277 11.37 -4.37 -2.47
CA ALA A 277 10.99 -3.02 -2.03
C ALA A 277 9.62 -2.59 -2.60
N ASN A 278 9.23 -3.11 -3.77
CA ASN A 278 7.94 -2.90 -4.41
C ASN A 278 7.51 -1.43 -4.42
N LEU A 279 8.45 -0.55 -4.80
CA LEU A 279 8.21 0.89 -4.92
C LEU A 279 7.67 1.20 -6.31
N ASP A 280 6.67 2.07 -6.41
CA ASP A 280 6.18 2.54 -7.71
C ASP A 280 7.17 3.47 -8.41
N VAL A 281 7.91 4.24 -7.61
CA VAL A 281 8.96 5.13 -8.06
C VAL A 281 10.24 4.76 -7.31
N HIS A 282 11.27 4.32 -8.03
CA HIS A 282 12.58 4.07 -7.44
C HIS A 282 13.43 5.34 -7.38
N GLY A 283 14.18 5.48 -6.29
CA GLY A 283 15.04 6.65 -6.06
C GLY A 283 14.27 7.92 -5.67
N GLU A 284 15.02 8.94 -5.28
CA GLU A 284 14.47 10.24 -4.94
C GLU A 284 14.10 11.02 -6.21
N GLY A 285 12.89 10.78 -6.71
CA GLY A 285 12.33 11.62 -7.74
C GLY A 285 11.99 13.01 -7.18
N ARG A 286 12.87 14.01 -7.43
CA ARG A 286 12.58 15.40 -7.88
C ARG A 286 13.62 16.43 -7.36
N ILE A 287 14.27 17.14 -8.31
CA ILE A 287 14.87 18.51 -8.25
C ILE A 287 16.41 18.65 -8.22
N THR A 288 17.24 17.64 -7.95
CA THR A 288 18.71 17.78 -8.12
C THR A 288 19.22 17.39 -9.51
N GLY A 289 20.49 17.71 -9.79
CA GLY A 289 21.18 17.47 -11.08
C GLY A 289 21.10 16.04 -11.61
N ASP A 290 20.84 15.05 -10.74
CA ASP A 290 20.54 13.66 -11.12
C ASP A 290 19.08 13.48 -11.53
N ARG A 291 18.70 14.12 -12.64
CA ARG A 291 17.31 14.14 -13.16
C ARG A 291 16.79 12.81 -13.73
N LYS A 292 17.48 11.68 -13.52
CA LYS A 292 17.09 10.39 -14.13
C LYS A 292 17.26 9.24 -13.13
N PRO A 293 16.22 8.83 -12.38
CA PRO A 293 16.22 7.49 -11.82
C PRO A 293 16.26 6.48 -12.97
N ASP A 294 17.21 5.55 -12.91
CA ASP A 294 17.62 4.72 -14.05
C ASP A 294 16.50 3.90 -14.70
N THR A 295 15.42 3.62 -13.95
CA THR A 295 14.45 2.58 -14.33
C THR A 295 13.18 3.06 -15.01
N VAL A 296 12.84 4.35 -14.97
CA VAL A 296 11.58 4.85 -15.58
C VAL A 296 11.90 5.70 -16.80
N SER A 297 11.41 5.29 -17.98
CA SER A 297 11.62 6.07 -19.21
C SER A 297 11.08 7.50 -19.04
N SER A 298 11.75 8.49 -19.65
CA SER A 298 11.29 9.89 -19.64
C SER A 298 9.85 10.04 -20.15
N ARG A 299 9.47 9.22 -21.15
CA ARG A 299 8.14 9.18 -21.76
C ARG A 299 7.07 8.70 -20.78
N THR A 300 7.35 7.62 -20.04
CA THR A 300 6.44 7.09 -19.01
C THR A 300 6.22 8.12 -17.89
N ARG A 301 7.24 8.90 -17.51
CA ARG A 301 7.07 9.98 -16.51
C ARG A 301 6.22 11.13 -17.01
N GLN A 302 6.40 11.53 -18.27
CA GLN A 302 5.64 12.64 -18.87
C GLN A 302 4.17 12.25 -19.08
N GLN A 303 3.86 10.97 -19.30
CA GLN A 303 2.49 10.49 -19.35
C GLN A 303 1.89 10.27 -17.95
N ASN A 304 2.69 9.77 -16.99
CA ASN A 304 2.20 9.39 -15.65
C ASN A 304 2.42 10.44 -14.55
N TYR A 305 2.98 11.63 -14.81
CA TYR A 305 3.09 12.64 -13.75
C TYR A 305 1.73 13.07 -13.20
N ARG A 306 0.67 12.96 -14.03
CA ARG A 306 -0.72 13.22 -13.62
C ARG A 306 -1.28 12.13 -12.71
N THR A 307 -0.66 10.94 -12.67
CA THR A 307 -1.10 9.81 -11.86
C THR A 307 -0.25 9.59 -10.62
N ILE A 308 0.96 10.16 -10.50
CA ILE A 308 1.74 10.10 -9.26
C ILE A 308 1.15 11.07 -8.23
N ASP A 309 0.75 10.56 -7.07
CA ASP A 309 0.21 11.38 -5.99
C ASP A 309 1.30 12.16 -5.21
N ASN A 310 0.86 12.98 -4.25
CA ASN A 310 1.78 13.71 -3.37
C ASN A 310 2.64 12.81 -2.49
N ASN A 311 2.33 11.52 -2.38
CA ASN A 311 3.12 10.54 -1.63
C ASN A 311 4.13 9.81 -2.53
N GLY A 312 4.22 10.11 -3.82
CA GLY A 312 5.14 9.42 -4.72
C GLY A 312 4.70 8.01 -5.10
N VAL A 313 3.41 7.71 -4.94
CA VAL A 313 2.78 6.45 -5.36
C VAL A 313 2.13 6.68 -6.71
N LEU A 314 2.26 5.72 -7.63
CA LEU A 314 1.45 5.74 -8.84
C LEU A 314 0.03 5.42 -8.39
N ARG A 315 -0.88 6.40 -8.49
CA ARG A 315 -2.29 6.10 -8.31
C ARG A 315 -2.59 4.91 -9.21
N PRO A 316 -3.15 3.81 -8.65
CA PRO A 316 -3.71 2.78 -9.49
C PRO A 316 -4.53 3.49 -10.54
N ALA A 317 -4.40 3.10 -11.81
CA ALA A 317 -5.33 3.59 -12.81
C ALA A 317 -6.71 3.28 -12.22
N THR A 318 -7.47 4.33 -11.85
CA THR A 318 -8.86 4.18 -11.42
C THR A 318 -9.48 3.31 -12.49
N LEU A 319 -9.88 2.07 -12.16
CA LEU A 319 -10.48 1.24 -13.20
C LEU A 319 -11.64 2.07 -13.71
N ALA A 320 -11.67 2.26 -15.03
CA ALA A 320 -12.76 2.96 -15.66
C ALA A 320 -14.05 2.33 -15.13
N LYS A 321 -15.01 3.17 -14.72
CA LYS A 321 -16.28 2.70 -14.16
C LYS A 321 -16.90 1.63 -15.06
N TYR A 322 -16.74 1.79 -16.38
CA TYR A 322 -17.19 0.87 -17.40
C TYR A 322 -16.02 0.19 -18.10
N SER A 323 -16.19 -1.09 -18.42
CA SER A 323 -15.29 -1.89 -19.24
C SER A 323 -15.31 -1.41 -20.69
N VAL A 324 -14.43 -1.97 -21.53
CA VAL A 324 -14.44 -1.73 -22.98
C VAL A 324 -15.73 -2.20 -23.65
N SER A 325 -16.48 -3.13 -23.04
CA SER A 325 -17.79 -3.58 -23.50
C SER A 325 -18.96 -2.73 -22.98
N GLY A 326 -18.68 -1.67 -22.20
CA GLY A 326 -19.70 -0.80 -21.60
C GLY A 326 -20.31 -1.33 -20.29
N MET A 327 -19.91 -2.52 -19.83
CA MET A 327 -20.39 -3.10 -18.57
C MET A 327 -19.71 -2.45 -17.37
N LEU A 328 -20.39 -2.35 -16.23
CA LEU A 328 -19.81 -1.88 -14.98
C LEU A 328 -18.61 -2.77 -14.60
N ALA A 329 -17.41 -2.19 -14.61
CA ALA A 329 -16.16 -2.89 -14.29
C ALA A 329 -15.87 -2.95 -12.79
N TRP A 330 -16.60 -2.17 -12.00
CA TRP A 330 -16.49 -2.16 -10.54
C TRP A 330 -17.21 -3.35 -9.90
N ASP A 331 -16.72 -3.79 -8.75
CA ASP A 331 -17.28 -4.93 -8.04
C ASP A 331 -18.49 -4.49 -7.22
N VAL A 332 -19.67 -4.95 -7.62
CA VAL A 332 -20.92 -4.74 -6.87
C VAL A 332 -20.87 -5.56 -5.58
N ILE A 333 -21.12 -4.91 -4.44
CA ILE A 333 -21.14 -5.51 -3.11
C ILE A 333 -22.55 -5.97 -2.78
N ARG A 334 -23.52 -5.08 -2.97
CA ARG A 334 -24.95 -5.33 -2.74
C ARG A 334 -25.82 -4.31 -3.47
N ILE A 335 -27.10 -4.65 -3.57
CA ILE A 335 -28.15 -3.80 -4.13
C ILE A 335 -29.01 -3.29 -2.98
N LEU A 336 -29.19 -1.98 -2.92
CA LEU A 336 -29.89 -1.29 -1.84
C LEU A 336 -31.34 -0.98 -2.21
N ASP A 337 -31.63 -0.69 -3.48
CA ASP A 337 -32.95 -0.29 -3.96
C ASP A 337 -33.09 -0.54 -5.47
N SER A 338 -34.32 -0.47 -5.99
CA SER A 338 -34.61 -0.52 -7.43
C SER A 338 -35.66 0.50 -7.84
N ARG A 339 -35.55 1.02 -9.08
CA ARG A 339 -36.53 1.92 -9.67
C ARG A 339 -36.73 1.68 -11.16
N SER A 340 -37.95 1.94 -11.62
CA SER A 340 -38.29 1.94 -13.04
C SER A 340 -37.51 3.02 -13.79
N SER A 341 -36.90 2.65 -14.91
CA SER A 341 -36.12 3.54 -15.77
C SER A 341 -36.42 3.27 -17.26
N ILE A 342 -35.84 4.08 -18.13
CA ILE A 342 -35.85 3.88 -19.58
C ILE A 342 -34.39 3.76 -20.00
N SER A 343 -34.04 2.67 -20.68
CA SER A 343 -32.67 2.45 -21.16
C SER A 343 -32.28 3.52 -22.18
N MET A 344 -30.98 3.61 -22.50
CA MET A 344 -30.51 4.51 -23.56
C MET A 344 -31.15 4.22 -24.93
N GLU A 345 -31.63 3.00 -25.15
CA GLU A 345 -32.32 2.58 -26.37
C GLU A 345 -33.82 2.90 -26.36
N GLY A 346 -34.33 3.55 -25.30
CA GLY A 346 -35.74 3.89 -25.15
C GLY A 346 -36.63 2.73 -24.67
N MET A 347 -36.04 1.60 -24.29
CA MET A 347 -36.77 0.42 -23.81
C MET A 347 -37.02 0.51 -22.29
N PRO A 348 -38.14 -0.02 -21.78
CA PRO A 348 -38.35 -0.12 -20.33
C PRO A 348 -37.19 -0.88 -19.67
N SER A 349 -36.59 -0.28 -18.64
CA SER A 349 -35.46 -0.85 -17.91
C SER A 349 -35.64 -0.67 -16.40
N ILE A 350 -34.68 -1.17 -15.63
CA ILE A 350 -34.59 -1.02 -14.19
C ILE A 350 -33.20 -0.52 -13.83
N GLU A 351 -33.16 0.53 -13.02
CA GLU A 351 -31.95 0.94 -12.33
C GLU A 351 -31.94 0.36 -10.92
N PHE A 352 -30.77 -0.13 -10.51
CA PHE A 352 -30.48 -0.56 -9.16
C PHE A 352 -29.59 0.45 -8.46
N LEU A 353 -29.91 0.76 -7.19
CA LEU A 353 -29.01 1.52 -6.33
C LEU A 353 -27.95 0.54 -5.82
N VAL A 354 -26.78 0.54 -6.46
CA VAL A 354 -25.68 -0.40 -6.18
C VAL A 354 -24.67 0.23 -5.23
N GLU A 355 -24.18 -0.55 -4.27
CA GLU A 355 -22.96 -0.23 -3.51
C GLU A 355 -21.79 -1.01 -4.14
N CYS A 356 -20.74 -0.32 -4.58
CA CYS A 356 -19.61 -0.92 -5.29
C CYS A 356 -18.26 -0.56 -4.68
N TYR A 357 -17.24 -1.36 -4.99
CA TYR A 357 -15.83 -0.98 -4.81
C TYR A 357 -15.28 -0.32 -6.09
N THR A 358 -14.81 0.93 -5.99
CA THR A 358 -14.37 1.76 -7.14
C THR A 358 -12.97 1.48 -7.66
N ALA A 359 -12.54 0.23 -7.47
CA ALA A 359 -11.33 -0.41 -7.96
C ALA A 359 -9.97 -0.16 -7.29
N ALA A 360 -9.21 -1.26 -7.34
CA ALA A 360 -7.76 -1.39 -7.31
C ALA A 360 -7.06 -1.06 -6.00
N ASN A 361 -7.54 -1.64 -4.91
CA ASN A 361 -6.63 -2.06 -3.86
C ASN A 361 -7.25 -3.23 -3.09
N LEU A 362 -7.00 -4.46 -3.55
CA LEU A 362 -7.08 -5.67 -2.72
C LEU A 362 -6.29 -5.53 -1.38
N TYR A 363 -5.51 -4.45 -1.23
CA TYR A 363 -4.61 -4.16 -0.12
C TYR A 363 -4.91 -2.87 0.65
N SER A 364 -5.84 -2.01 0.23
CA SER A 364 -6.25 -0.84 1.02
C SER A 364 -7.48 -1.22 1.81
N ARG A 365 -7.48 -0.90 3.10
CA ARG A 365 -8.57 -1.22 4.04
C ARG A 365 -9.92 -0.87 3.40
N PHE A 366 -10.80 -1.86 3.38
CA PHE A 366 -12.05 -1.96 2.60
C PHE A 366 -13.13 -0.90 2.89
N GLU A 367 -12.84 0.13 3.67
CA GLU A 367 -13.85 1.09 4.14
C GLU A 367 -13.90 2.36 3.28
N ASP A 368 -12.76 2.82 2.74
CA ASP A 368 -12.68 4.16 2.12
C ASP A 368 -13.02 4.21 0.61
N ASN A 369 -13.29 3.06 -0.04
CA ASN A 369 -13.48 2.99 -1.51
C ASN A 369 -14.88 2.53 -1.92
N ARG A 370 -15.89 2.81 -1.10
CA ARG A 370 -17.27 2.45 -1.40
C ARG A 370 -17.99 3.62 -2.04
N GLU A 371 -18.62 3.36 -3.18
CA GLU A 371 -19.54 4.32 -3.81
C GLU A 371 -20.92 3.71 -3.95
N VAL A 372 -21.93 4.58 -3.80
CA VAL A 372 -23.34 4.21 -3.95
C VAL A 372 -23.93 5.06 -5.07
N PHE A 373 -24.47 4.43 -6.11
CA PHE A 373 -25.06 5.11 -7.26
C PHE A 373 -26.12 4.25 -7.93
N TRP A 374 -26.97 4.88 -8.73
CA TRP A 374 -27.94 4.19 -9.58
C TRP A 374 -27.26 3.68 -10.83
N GLU A 375 -27.46 2.42 -11.17
CA GLU A 375 -26.92 1.79 -12.38
C GLU A 375 -27.98 0.96 -13.08
N ASP A 376 -28.04 1.06 -14.41
CA ASP A 376 -29.00 0.31 -15.21
C ASP A 376 -28.64 -1.18 -15.22
N VAL A 377 -29.64 -2.05 -15.11
CA VAL A 377 -29.45 -3.50 -15.13
C VAL A 377 -28.73 -3.99 -16.39
N THR A 378 -28.84 -3.30 -17.53
CA THR A 378 -28.11 -3.68 -18.76
C THR A 378 -26.61 -3.42 -18.66
N MET A 379 -26.18 -2.54 -17.74
CA MET A 379 -24.76 -2.28 -17.48
C MET A 379 -24.18 -3.25 -16.45
N LEU A 380 -25.01 -4.01 -15.73
CA LEU A 380 -24.54 -4.96 -14.71
C LEU A 380 -24.17 -6.31 -15.33
N ASP A 381 -22.97 -6.81 -15.02
CA ASP A 381 -22.56 -8.14 -15.48
C ASP A 381 -23.49 -9.22 -14.88
N PRO A 382 -24.30 -9.90 -15.71
CA PRO A 382 -25.29 -10.86 -15.21
C PRO A 382 -24.62 -12.06 -14.54
N VAL A 383 -23.40 -12.45 -14.95
CA VAL A 383 -22.67 -13.58 -14.33
C VAL A 383 -22.31 -13.24 -12.88
N ARG A 384 -21.89 -12.00 -12.62
CA ARG A 384 -21.40 -11.57 -11.30
C ARG A 384 -22.52 -11.07 -10.38
N THR A 385 -23.54 -10.42 -10.94
CA THR A 385 -24.55 -9.69 -10.16
C THR A 385 -25.88 -10.42 -10.01
N SER A 386 -26.15 -11.46 -10.79
CA SER A 386 -27.47 -12.11 -10.80
C SER A 386 -27.89 -12.72 -9.47
N LEU A 387 -26.94 -13.29 -8.70
CA LEU A 387 -27.23 -13.78 -7.34
C LEU A 387 -27.70 -12.64 -6.43
N MET A 388 -27.01 -11.49 -6.45
CA MET A 388 -27.34 -10.32 -5.63
C MET A 388 -28.69 -9.73 -6.00
N ILE A 389 -29.03 -9.68 -7.29
CA ILE A 389 -30.33 -9.22 -7.78
C ILE A 389 -31.45 -10.16 -7.32
N VAL A 390 -31.24 -11.48 -7.37
CA VAL A 390 -32.20 -12.46 -6.88
C VAL A 390 -32.39 -12.35 -5.37
N GLU A 391 -31.31 -12.19 -4.60
CA GLU A 391 -31.36 -11.96 -3.15
C GLU A 391 -32.10 -10.67 -2.80
N PHE A 392 -31.80 -9.58 -3.50
CA PHE A 392 -32.49 -8.30 -3.34
C PHE A 392 -34.01 -8.47 -3.51
N PHE A 393 -34.48 -9.15 -4.55
CA PHE A 393 -35.92 -9.37 -4.75
C PHE A 393 -36.57 -10.34 -3.77
N LYS A 394 -35.80 -11.28 -3.17
CA LYS A 394 -36.30 -12.13 -2.08
C LYS A 394 -36.59 -11.32 -0.82
N GLU A 395 -35.69 -10.39 -0.50
CA GLU A 395 -35.80 -9.50 0.66
C GLU A 395 -36.82 -8.37 0.42
N HIS A 396 -36.83 -7.80 -0.79
CA HIS A 396 -37.66 -6.68 -1.20
C HIS A 396 -38.76 -7.15 -2.16
N ARG A 397 -39.67 -8.00 -1.68
CA ARG A 397 -40.70 -8.63 -2.54
C ARG A 397 -41.60 -7.66 -3.29
N LYS A 398 -41.80 -6.45 -2.76
CA LYS A 398 -42.62 -5.41 -3.40
C LYS A 398 -41.84 -4.51 -4.38
N ALA A 399 -40.52 -4.69 -4.48
CA ALA A 399 -39.71 -3.95 -5.43
C ALA A 399 -40.17 -4.25 -6.87
N GLU A 400 -40.31 -3.19 -7.66
CA GLU A 400 -40.71 -3.24 -9.05
C GLU A 400 -39.56 -3.75 -9.93
N GLY A 401 -39.90 -4.30 -11.11
CA GLY A 401 -38.91 -4.58 -12.14
C GLY A 401 -38.46 -6.03 -12.30
N LYS A 402 -39.00 -6.97 -11.51
CA LYS A 402 -38.62 -8.39 -11.61
C LYS A 402 -38.86 -8.94 -13.01
N GLU A 403 -39.99 -8.58 -13.60
CA GLU A 403 -40.42 -9.00 -14.93
C GLU A 403 -39.51 -8.42 -16.02
N ILE A 404 -39.10 -7.17 -15.88
CA ILE A 404 -38.17 -6.48 -16.80
C ILE A 404 -36.80 -7.14 -16.72
N VAL A 405 -36.25 -7.34 -15.53
CA VAL A 405 -34.95 -8.01 -15.31
C VAL A 405 -34.98 -9.43 -15.87
N HIS A 406 -36.03 -10.19 -15.59
CA HIS A 406 -36.19 -11.55 -16.14
C HIS A 406 -36.27 -11.54 -17.67
N SER A 407 -36.96 -10.57 -18.27
CA SER A 407 -37.02 -10.39 -19.72
C SER A 407 -35.65 -10.08 -20.33
N ILE A 408 -34.89 -9.16 -19.72
CA ILE A 408 -33.53 -8.79 -20.15
C ILE A 408 -32.61 -10.01 -20.09
N TRP A 409 -32.58 -10.74 -18.97
CA TRP A 409 -31.74 -11.94 -18.82
C TRP A 409 -32.12 -13.10 -19.73
N LYS A 410 -33.41 -13.23 -20.08
CA LYS A 410 -33.87 -14.24 -21.02
C LYS A 410 -33.25 -14.06 -22.41
N ASN A 411 -32.96 -12.81 -22.77
CA ASN A 411 -32.37 -12.45 -24.06
C ASN A 411 -30.85 -12.22 -23.98
N ALA A 412 -30.25 -12.31 -22.78
CA ALA A 412 -28.82 -12.15 -22.58
C ALA A 412 -28.04 -13.41 -23.00
N TYR A 413 -26.86 -13.19 -23.56
CA TYR A 413 -25.88 -14.22 -23.92
C TYR A 413 -24.59 -13.95 -23.12
N ASP A 414 -23.86 -15.02 -22.78
CA ASP A 414 -22.53 -14.91 -22.17
C ASP A 414 -21.45 -14.58 -23.21
N GLU A 415 -20.20 -14.38 -22.76
CA GLU A 415 -19.06 -14.06 -23.64
C GLU A 415 -18.78 -15.14 -24.69
N ASP A 416 -19.18 -16.39 -24.44
CA ASP A 416 -19.05 -17.52 -25.37
C ASP A 416 -20.20 -17.57 -26.40
N GLY A 417 -21.12 -16.60 -26.36
CA GLY A 417 -22.33 -16.59 -27.19
C GLY A 417 -23.36 -17.64 -26.76
N VAL A 418 -23.22 -18.24 -25.57
CA VAL A 418 -24.18 -19.18 -25.01
C VAL A 418 -25.24 -18.39 -24.24
N SER A 419 -26.51 -18.74 -24.45
CA SER A 419 -27.61 -18.07 -23.73
C SER A 419 -27.41 -18.18 -22.21
N PHE A 420 -27.47 -17.03 -21.51
CA PHE A 420 -27.33 -16.96 -20.06
C PHE A 420 -28.33 -17.88 -19.33
N LYS A 421 -29.50 -18.08 -19.94
CA LYS A 421 -30.57 -18.95 -19.42
C LYS A 421 -30.18 -20.43 -19.33
N SER A 422 -29.28 -20.94 -20.16
CA SER A 422 -28.94 -22.37 -20.19
C SER A 422 -27.89 -22.75 -19.14
N LYS A 423 -27.05 -21.80 -18.72
CA LYS A 423 -25.95 -22.05 -17.77
C LYS A 423 -26.23 -21.55 -16.35
N HIS A 424 -27.16 -20.61 -16.15
CA HIS A 424 -27.33 -19.93 -14.86
C HIS A 424 -28.70 -20.21 -14.21
N TRP A 425 -28.69 -20.48 -12.90
CA TRP A 425 -29.88 -20.77 -12.11
C TRP A 425 -30.69 -19.52 -11.71
N ALA A 426 -30.08 -18.34 -11.82
CA ALA A 426 -30.67 -17.08 -11.38
C ALA A 426 -31.94 -16.68 -12.18
N PRO A 427 -31.99 -16.76 -13.53
CA PRO A 427 -33.22 -16.51 -14.28
C PRO A 427 -34.36 -17.46 -13.90
N VAL A 428 -34.06 -18.75 -13.70
CA VAL A 428 -35.05 -19.75 -13.26
C VAL A 428 -35.62 -19.40 -11.88
N THR A 429 -34.75 -18.97 -10.97
CA THR A 429 -35.18 -18.55 -9.63
C THR A 429 -36.01 -17.29 -9.67
N LEU A 430 -35.62 -16.31 -10.48
CA LEU A 430 -36.38 -15.08 -10.64
C LEU A 430 -37.77 -15.35 -11.24
N SER A 431 -37.87 -16.22 -12.24
CA SER A 431 -39.16 -16.68 -12.79
C SER A 431 -40.05 -17.27 -11.71
N ARG A 432 -39.49 -18.13 -10.85
CA ARG A 432 -40.24 -18.74 -9.74
C ARG A 432 -40.70 -17.71 -8.71
N LEU A 433 -39.90 -16.67 -8.45
CA LEU A 433 -40.29 -15.58 -7.55
C LEU A 433 -41.46 -14.76 -8.13
N ILE A 434 -41.45 -14.50 -9.43
CA ILE A 434 -42.56 -13.82 -10.14
C ILE A 434 -43.83 -14.65 -10.02
N GLU A 435 -43.78 -15.95 -10.37
CA GLU A 435 -44.93 -16.86 -10.27
C GLU A 435 -45.50 -16.96 -8.85
N GLN A 436 -44.63 -17.01 -7.84
CA GLN A 436 -45.05 -17.05 -6.43
C GLN A 436 -45.78 -15.76 -6.01
N GLU A 437 -45.33 -14.61 -6.49
CA GLU A 437 -45.96 -13.33 -6.20
C GLU A 437 -47.31 -13.20 -6.91
N ASP A 438 -47.41 -13.60 -8.17
CA ASP A 438 -48.68 -13.64 -8.92
C ASP A 438 -49.73 -14.51 -8.21
N LEU A 439 -49.33 -15.72 -7.80
CA LEU A 439 -50.19 -16.62 -7.03
C LEU A 439 -50.63 -16.00 -5.69
N ARG A 440 -49.78 -15.20 -5.06
CA ARG A 440 -50.09 -14.52 -3.80
C ARG A 440 -51.09 -13.39 -4.03
N VAL A 441 -50.88 -12.55 -5.03
CA VAL A 441 -51.79 -11.47 -5.42
C VAL A 441 -53.15 -12.03 -5.79
N GLN A 442 -53.21 -13.11 -6.57
CA GLN A 442 -54.45 -13.81 -6.89
C GLN A 442 -55.17 -14.35 -5.64
N LYS A 443 -54.43 -14.98 -4.71
CA LYS A 443 -55.00 -15.46 -3.43
C LYS A 443 -55.51 -14.32 -2.56
N GLU A 444 -54.80 -13.20 -2.50
CA GLU A 444 -55.22 -12.01 -1.75
C GLU A 444 -56.46 -11.37 -2.37
N ALA A 445 -56.51 -11.23 -3.70
CA ALA A 445 -57.68 -10.76 -4.43
C ALA A 445 -58.90 -11.67 -4.21
N HIS A 446 -58.72 -12.99 -4.28
CA HIS A 446 -59.78 -13.96 -3.99
C HIS A 446 -60.28 -13.85 -2.55
N ARG A 447 -59.36 -13.71 -1.57
CA ARG A 447 -59.73 -13.50 -0.16
C ARG A 447 -60.45 -12.16 0.05
N ALA A 448 -60.03 -11.10 -0.61
CA ALA A 448 -60.68 -9.79 -0.56
C ALA A 448 -62.09 -9.85 -1.16
N ALA A 449 -62.26 -10.50 -2.31
CA ALA A 449 -63.54 -10.76 -2.94
C ALA A 449 -64.47 -11.60 -2.03
N ALA A 450 -63.95 -12.67 -1.42
CA ALA A 450 -64.70 -13.48 -0.47
C ALA A 450 -65.16 -12.69 0.77
N ARG A 451 -64.29 -11.83 1.32
CA ARG A 451 -64.64 -10.92 2.44
C ARG A 451 -65.71 -9.91 2.03
N ALA A 452 -65.61 -9.33 0.83
CA ALA A 452 -66.60 -8.40 0.30
C ALA A 452 -67.96 -9.08 0.09
N ALA A 453 -67.97 -10.30 -0.48
CA ALA A 453 -69.18 -11.10 -0.66
C ALA A 453 -69.84 -11.47 0.67
N HIS A 454 -69.06 -11.90 1.66
CA HIS A 454 -69.58 -12.21 3.00
C HIS A 454 -70.18 -10.97 3.69
N LYS A 455 -69.52 -9.81 3.57
CA LYS A 455 -70.05 -8.54 4.08
C LYS A 455 -71.38 -8.18 3.41
N ALA A 456 -71.45 -8.27 2.08
CA ALA A 456 -72.67 -8.02 1.33
C ALA A 456 -73.82 -8.98 1.72
N ALA A 457 -73.52 -10.26 1.94
CA ALA A 457 -74.49 -11.24 2.42
C ALA A 457 -75.01 -10.90 3.83
N LYS A 458 -74.13 -10.50 4.75
CA LYS A 458 -74.51 -10.05 6.10
C LYS A 458 -75.40 -8.80 6.06
N ASP A 459 -75.08 -7.85 5.19
CA ASP A 459 -75.86 -6.62 5.02
C ASP A 459 -77.24 -6.91 4.43
N ARG A 460 -77.36 -7.86 3.49
CA ARG A 460 -78.65 -8.36 2.98
C ARG A 460 -79.49 -8.99 4.08
N LEU A 461 -78.90 -9.88 4.88
CA LEU A 461 -79.59 -10.53 6.00
C LEU A 461 -80.08 -9.51 7.05
N LYS A 462 -79.29 -8.46 7.32
CA LYS A 462 -79.68 -7.38 8.23
C LYS A 462 -80.86 -6.56 7.67
N LYS A 463 -80.85 -6.27 6.36
CA LYS A 463 -81.97 -5.58 5.67
C LYS A 463 -83.24 -6.42 5.69
N GLU A 464 -83.15 -7.73 5.46
CA GLU A 464 -84.29 -8.65 5.53
C GLU A 464 -84.88 -8.73 6.94
N LYS A 465 -84.04 -8.87 7.97
CA LYS A 465 -84.49 -8.83 9.38
C LYS A 465 -85.17 -7.51 9.75
N SER A 466 -84.68 -6.38 9.24
CA SER A 466 -85.31 -5.07 9.44
C SER A 466 -86.67 -4.97 8.74
N LYS A 467 -86.80 -5.44 7.50
CA LYS A 467 -88.09 -5.51 6.78
C LYS A 467 -89.10 -6.41 7.50
N GLU A 468 -88.64 -7.54 8.03
CA GLU A 468 -89.48 -8.48 8.79
C GLU A 468 -89.96 -7.86 10.11
N SER A 469 -89.09 -7.14 10.82
CA SER A 469 -89.48 -6.38 12.01
C SER A 469 -90.52 -5.29 11.69
N HIS A 470 -90.36 -4.57 10.58
CA HIS A 470 -91.36 -3.59 10.12
C HIS A 470 -92.70 -4.24 9.77
N ARG A 471 -92.71 -5.39 9.09
CA ARG A 471 -93.95 -6.15 8.81
C ARG A 471 -94.67 -6.56 10.10
N LYS A 472 -93.93 -7.08 11.09
CA LYS A 472 -94.50 -7.43 12.40
C LYS A 472 -95.04 -6.21 13.16
N LYS A 473 -94.41 -5.04 13.01
CA LYS A 473 -94.86 -3.80 13.63
C LYS A 473 -96.12 -3.22 12.94
N ALA A 474 -96.19 -3.28 11.61
CA ALA A 474 -97.35 -2.88 10.82
C ALA A 474 -98.57 -3.80 11.06
N GLY A 475 -98.34 -5.11 11.18
CA GLY A 475 -99.40 -6.06 11.54
C GLY A 475 -99.98 -5.84 12.95
N ARG A 476 -99.23 -5.23 13.87
CA ARG A 476 -99.72 -4.88 15.21
C ARG A 476 -100.52 -3.57 15.28
N SER A 477 -100.32 -2.62 14.37
CA SER A 477 -101.06 -1.34 14.41
C SER A 477 -102.44 -1.41 13.75
N MET A 478 -102.74 -2.47 12.99
CA MET A 478 -104.09 -2.73 12.44
C MET A 478 -105.03 -3.44 13.43
N GLY A 479 -104.57 -3.76 14.64
CA GLY A 479 -105.36 -4.42 15.68
C GLY A 479 -105.80 -3.52 16.84
N GLN A 480 -105.76 -2.18 16.71
CA GLN A 480 -106.10 -1.23 17.79
C GLN A 480 -107.17 -0.19 17.43
N THR A 481 -107.96 -0.38 16.37
CA THR A 481 -109.08 0.51 15.98
C THR A 481 -110.47 -0.10 16.19
N GLU A 482 -110.62 -1.04 17.11
CA GLU A 482 -111.92 -1.45 17.66
C GLU A 482 -111.93 -1.16 19.16
N ASN A 483 -112.32 0.06 19.50
CA ASN A 483 -113.01 0.42 20.74
C ASN A 483 -113.63 1.80 20.58
#